data_AF-A0A851RVL8-F1
#
_entry.id   AF-A0A851RVL8-F1
#
_cell.length_a   1.000
_cell.length_b   1.000
_cell.length_c   1.000
_cell.angle_alpha   90.00
_cell.angle_beta   90.00
_cell.angle_gamma   90.00
#
_symmetry.space_group_name_H-M   'P 1'
#
loop_
_entity.id
_entity.type
_entity.pdbx_description
1 polymer ?
#
loop_
_entity_poly.entity_id
_entity_poly.type
_entity_poly.pdbx_seq_one_letter_code
_entity_poly.pdbx_strand_id
1 'polypeptide(L)'
;SSNNVRISMINNPSEEPNSQNTIVAKAIWAALQTQTSNNAKNFITKMAKEETVKALEAGADILEFAVGGMDTNIFKEAFESPKVDFVLSHAIYCRDVLKLKKGQRAVISNGR
;
A
#
# COMPACT_ATOMS: atom_id res chain seq x y z
N SER A 1 2.13 -7.28 -22.15
CA SER A 1 2.98 -6.68 -21.11
C SER A 1 3.35 -5.28 -21.56
N SER A 2 3.16 -4.25 -20.72
CA SER A 2 3.67 -2.91 -21.02
C SER A 2 4.92 -2.69 -20.19
N ASN A 3 6.09 -2.78 -20.82
CA ASN A 3 7.37 -2.81 -20.11
C ASN A 3 7.84 -1.41 -19.66
N ASN A 4 7.16 -0.34 -20.10
CA ASN A 4 7.58 1.05 -19.88
C ASN A 4 6.52 1.91 -19.15
N VAL A 5 5.58 1.30 -18.43
CA VAL A 5 4.58 2.03 -17.64
C VAL A 5 5.03 2.12 -16.19
N ARG A 6 5.17 3.37 -15.70
CA ARG A 6 5.37 3.63 -14.27
C ARG A 6 4.03 3.72 -13.58
N ILE A 7 3.83 2.88 -12.57
CA ILE A 7 2.63 2.89 -11.74
C ILE A 7 3.00 3.45 -10.38
N SER A 8 2.12 4.26 -9.80
CA SER A 8 2.24 4.77 -8.44
C SER A 8 0.86 4.81 -7.80
N MET A 9 0.82 4.73 -6.47
CA MET A 9 -0.42 4.64 -5.70
C MET A 9 -0.44 5.73 -4.64
N ILE A 10 -1.57 6.44 -4.56
CA ILE A 10 -1.86 7.44 -3.53
C ILE A 10 -3.07 6.94 -2.76
N ASN A 11 -2.99 6.94 -1.43
CA ASN A 11 -4.07 6.45 -0.58
C ASN A 11 -5.03 7.59 -0.23
N ASN A 12 -6.33 7.40 -0.53
CA ASN A 12 -7.41 8.32 -0.19
C ASN A 12 -8.41 7.62 0.74
N PRO A 13 -8.12 7.50 2.05
CA PRO A 13 -8.98 6.77 2.96
C PRO A 13 -10.32 7.50 3.17
N SER A 14 -11.39 6.74 3.40
CA SER A 14 -12.72 7.28 3.75
C SER A 14 -12.75 7.75 5.20
N GLU A 15 -12.05 7.02 6.07
CA GLU A 15 -11.93 7.26 7.51
C GLU A 15 -10.56 7.84 7.85
N GLU A 16 -10.40 8.34 9.07
CA GLU A 16 -9.08 8.79 9.50
C GLU A 16 -8.11 7.61 9.63
N PRO A 17 -6.88 7.73 9.10
CA PRO A 17 -5.91 6.65 9.13
C PRO A 17 -5.52 6.34 10.57
N ASN A 18 -5.72 5.09 10.98
CA ASN A 18 -5.30 4.52 12.25
C ASN A 18 -4.48 3.24 12.01
N SER A 19 -3.81 2.73 13.03
CA SER A 19 -2.90 1.59 12.89
C SER A 19 -3.58 0.30 12.40
N GLN A 20 -4.91 0.17 12.57
CA GLN A 20 -5.67 -1.02 12.18
C GLN A 20 -6.24 -0.90 10.76
N ASN A 21 -6.77 0.26 10.37
CA ASN A 21 -7.35 0.45 9.04
C ASN A 21 -6.30 0.73 7.95
N THR A 22 -5.05 1.02 8.33
CA THR A 22 -3.94 1.25 7.39
C THR A 22 -3.04 0.05 7.18
N ILE A 23 -3.33 -1.13 7.73
CA ILE A 23 -2.47 -2.33 7.65
C ILE A 23 -2.05 -2.64 6.21
N VAL A 24 -3.01 -2.69 5.28
CA VAL A 24 -2.72 -2.97 3.86
C VAL A 24 -1.87 -1.87 3.23
N ALA A 25 -2.17 -0.60 3.55
CA ALA A 25 -1.43 0.54 3.04
C ALA A 25 0.02 0.55 3.55
N LYS A 26 0.23 0.21 4.82
CA LYS A 26 1.54 0.05 5.45
C LYS A 26 2.32 -1.08 4.80
N ALA A 27 1.69 -2.23 4.57
CA ALA A 27 2.33 -3.37 3.91
C ALA A 27 2.78 -3.04 2.49
N ILE A 28 1.93 -2.37 1.71
CA ILE A 28 2.28 -1.90 0.36
C ILE A 28 3.44 -0.90 0.43
N TRP A 29 3.40 0.04 1.36
CA TRP A 29 4.46 1.03 1.54
C TRP A 29 5.80 0.38 1.91
N ALA A 30 5.80 -0.52 2.90
CA ALA A 30 6.98 -1.27 3.31
C ALA A 30 7.56 -2.08 2.14
N ALA A 31 6.71 -2.72 1.33
CA ALA A 31 7.15 -3.46 0.16
C ALA A 31 7.81 -2.54 -0.89
N LEU A 32 7.23 -1.36 -1.14
CA LEU A 32 7.79 -0.38 -2.10
C LEU A 32 9.13 0.20 -1.65
N GLN A 33 9.37 0.32 -0.34
CA GLN A 33 10.62 0.86 0.20
C GLN A 33 11.75 -0.17 0.29
N THR A 34 11.41 -1.44 0.54
CA THR A 34 12.39 -2.46 0.93
C THR A 34 12.67 -3.48 -0.16
N GLN A 35 11.76 -3.65 -1.12
CA GLN A 35 11.83 -4.74 -2.10
C GLN A 35 12.16 -4.24 -3.50
N THR A 36 12.72 -5.13 -4.31
CA THR A 36 12.89 -4.89 -5.76
C THR A 36 11.54 -4.72 -6.44
N SER A 37 11.49 -4.03 -7.57
CA SER A 37 10.23 -3.78 -8.29
C SER A 37 9.46 -5.07 -8.64
N ASN A 38 10.15 -6.17 -8.91
CA ASN A 38 9.52 -7.45 -9.20
C ASN A 38 8.87 -8.07 -7.95
N ASN A 39 9.58 -8.07 -6.82
CA ASN A 39 9.08 -8.61 -5.57
C ASN A 39 7.95 -7.75 -5.00
N ALA A 40 8.10 -6.42 -5.04
CA ALA A 40 7.06 -5.48 -4.66
C ALA A 40 5.79 -5.69 -5.50
N LYS A 41 5.91 -5.82 -6.83
CA LYS A 41 4.76 -6.10 -7.72
C LYS A 41 4.04 -7.40 -7.34
N ASN A 42 4.78 -8.48 -7.15
CA ASN A 42 4.21 -9.78 -6.80
C ASN A 42 3.51 -9.74 -5.43
N PHE A 43 4.13 -9.08 -4.45
CA PHE A 43 3.56 -8.89 -3.12
C PHE A 43 2.28 -8.02 -3.16
N ILE A 44 2.32 -6.87 -3.83
CA ILE A 44 1.15 -5.98 -3.99
C ILE A 44 -0.01 -6.71 -4.68
N THR A 45 0.29 -7.59 -5.65
CA THR A 45 -0.72 -8.40 -6.35
C THR A 45 -1.38 -9.41 -5.40
N LYS A 46 -0.64 -9.98 -4.44
CA LYS A 46 -1.24 -10.79 -3.36
C LYS A 46 -2.10 -9.94 -2.44
N MET A 47 -1.61 -8.78 -2.02
CA MET A 47 -2.33 -7.85 -1.12
C MET A 47 -3.64 -7.31 -1.73
N ALA A 48 -3.74 -7.26 -3.06
CA ALA A 48 -4.94 -6.82 -3.77
C ALA A 48 -6.09 -7.85 -3.75
N LYS A 49 -5.85 -9.09 -3.29
CA LYS A 49 -6.87 -10.12 -3.22
C LYS A 49 -7.72 -9.99 -1.97
N GLU A 50 -9.03 -10.21 -2.12
CA GLU A 50 -9.98 -10.18 -1.00
C GLU A 50 -9.66 -11.21 0.09
N GLU A 51 -9.14 -12.39 -0.29
CA GLU A 51 -8.74 -13.44 0.64
C GLU A 51 -7.65 -12.98 1.61
N THR A 52 -6.69 -12.20 1.11
CA THR A 52 -5.60 -11.63 1.91
C THR A 52 -6.12 -10.54 2.84
N VAL A 53 -7.05 -9.70 2.38
CA VAL A 53 -7.66 -8.67 3.24
C VAL A 53 -8.40 -9.31 4.41
N LYS A 54 -9.24 -10.33 4.15
CA LYS A 54 -9.97 -11.05 5.20
C LYS A 54 -9.04 -11.75 6.19
N ALA A 55 -7.96 -12.36 5.70
CA ALA A 55 -6.99 -13.01 6.56
C ALA A 55 -6.25 -12.00 7.47
N LEU A 56 -5.91 -10.82 6.95
CA LEU A 56 -5.30 -9.75 7.74
C LEU A 56 -6.26 -9.16 8.78
N GLU A 57 -7.55 -9.02 8.44
CA GLU A 57 -8.60 -8.64 9.40
C GLU A 57 -8.77 -9.69 10.50
N ALA A 58 -8.56 -10.97 10.20
CA ALA A 58 -8.55 -12.07 11.16
C ALA A 58 -7.25 -12.17 11.99
N GLY A 59 -6.26 -11.30 11.74
CA GLY A 59 -5.01 -11.24 12.49
C GLY A 59 -3.88 -12.14 11.96
N ALA A 60 -3.94 -12.56 10.69
CA ALA A 60 -2.83 -13.28 10.06
C ALA A 60 -1.54 -12.44 10.03
N ASP A 61 -0.38 -13.09 10.15
CA ASP A 61 0.91 -12.41 10.05
C ASP A 61 1.14 -11.96 8.59
N ILE A 62 1.54 -10.71 8.41
CA ILE A 62 1.84 -10.14 7.09
C ILE A 62 2.94 -10.92 6.36
N LEU A 63 3.83 -11.57 7.11
CA LEU A 63 4.92 -12.39 6.56
C LEU A 63 4.42 -13.67 5.87
N GLU A 64 3.23 -14.17 6.19
CA GLU A 64 2.62 -15.30 5.48
C GLU A 64 2.35 -14.97 4.01
N PHE A 65 2.19 -13.69 3.68
CA PHE A 65 1.97 -13.20 2.32
C PHE A 65 3.26 -12.88 1.57
N ALA A 66 4.43 -13.04 2.20
CA ALA A 66 5.72 -12.82 1.55
C ALA A 66 5.86 -13.63 0.26
N VAL A 67 6.63 -13.11 -0.69
CA VAL A 67 6.97 -13.80 -1.95
C VAL A 67 8.44 -14.22 -1.91
N GLY A 68 8.76 -15.31 -2.61
CA GLY A 68 10.13 -15.83 -2.66
C GLY A 68 11.11 -14.77 -3.13
N GLY A 69 12.22 -14.61 -2.40
CA GLY A 69 13.25 -13.61 -2.69
C GLY A 69 13.02 -12.23 -2.06
N MET A 70 11.99 -12.04 -1.23
CA MET A 70 11.88 -10.85 -0.39
C MET A 70 12.90 -10.87 0.75
N ASP A 71 13.45 -9.71 1.10
CA ASP A 71 14.10 -9.52 2.39
C ASP A 71 13.03 -9.28 3.46
N THR A 72 12.65 -10.34 4.17
CA THR A 72 11.59 -10.32 5.18
C THR A 72 11.99 -9.56 6.43
N ASN A 73 13.28 -9.47 6.75
CA ASN A 73 13.75 -8.77 7.94
C ASN A 73 13.61 -7.26 7.77
N ILE A 74 14.14 -6.73 6.66
CA ILE A 74 14.04 -5.30 6.35
C ILE A 74 12.57 -4.91 6.11
N PHE A 75 11.80 -5.78 5.45
CA PHE A 75 10.36 -5.57 5.28
C PHE A 75 9.62 -5.45 6.61
N LYS A 76 9.87 -6.38 7.55
CA LYS A 76 9.21 -6.40 8.85
C LYS A 76 9.51 -5.13 9.64
N GLU A 77 10.77 -4.72 9.68
CA GLU A 77 11.19 -3.48 10.36
C GLU A 77 10.48 -2.25 9.76
N ALA A 78 10.40 -2.16 8.42
CA ALA A 78 9.69 -1.08 7.75
C ALA A 78 8.18 -1.11 7.97
N PHE A 79 7.58 -2.30 8.10
CA PHE A 79 6.15 -2.48 8.34
C PHE A 79 5.74 -2.16 9.78
N GLU A 80 6.54 -2.58 10.77
CA GLU A 80 6.30 -2.33 12.19
C GLU A 80 6.52 -0.86 12.58
N SER A 81 7.23 -0.09 11.75
CA SER A 81 7.37 1.35 11.90
C SER A 81 6.01 2.04 12.15
N PRO A 82 5.93 2.93 13.17
CA PRO A 82 4.69 3.63 13.53
C PRO A 82 4.32 4.74 12.53
N LYS A 83 5.14 4.98 11.50
CA LYS A 83 4.97 6.08 10.55
C LYS A 83 3.74 5.84 9.66
N VAL A 84 2.61 6.44 10.03
CA VAL A 84 1.40 6.54 9.21
C VAL A 84 1.26 7.90 8.51
N ASP A 85 2.21 8.82 8.76
CA ASP A 85 2.21 10.20 8.24
C ASP A 85 2.12 10.27 6.72
N PHE A 86 2.63 9.25 6.01
CA PHE A 86 2.54 9.16 4.56
C PHE A 86 1.08 9.01 4.09
N VAL A 87 0.25 8.25 4.81
CA VAL A 87 -1.17 8.07 4.48
C VAL A 87 -1.93 9.38 4.70
N LEU A 88 -1.63 10.08 5.80
CA LEU A 88 -2.23 11.38 6.07
C LEU A 88 -1.84 12.41 5.00
N SER A 89 -0.56 12.43 4.61
CA SER A 89 -0.05 13.31 3.53
C SER A 89 -0.74 13.01 2.19
N HIS A 90 -0.92 11.72 1.86
CA HIS A 90 -1.68 11.32 0.67
C HIS A 90 -3.14 11.77 0.72
N ALA A 91 -3.81 11.62 1.87
CA ALA A 91 -5.20 12.04 2.05
C ALA A 91 -5.36 13.57 1.87
N ILE A 92 -4.45 14.35 2.45
CA ILE A 92 -4.41 15.81 2.30
C ILE A 92 -4.19 16.19 0.83
N TYR A 93 -3.25 15.54 0.15
CA TYR A 93 -3.00 15.78 -1.28
C TYR A 93 -4.23 15.47 -2.15
N CYS A 94 -4.91 14.35 -1.89
CA CYS A 94 -6.15 13.99 -2.59
C CYS A 94 -7.24 15.05 -2.41
N ARG A 95 -7.41 15.60 -1.21
CA ARG A 95 -8.39 16.63 -0.91
C ARG A 95 -8.01 17.99 -1.50
N ASP A 96 -6.79 18.44 -1.27
CA ASP A 96 -6.40 19.83 -1.50
C ASP A 96 -5.86 20.07 -2.91
N VAL A 97 -5.21 19.08 -3.54
CA VAL A 97 -4.65 19.20 -4.88
C VAL A 97 -5.54 18.53 -5.90
N LEU A 98 -5.86 17.24 -5.71
CA LEU A 98 -6.68 16.49 -6.67
C LEU A 98 -8.19 16.77 -6.55
N LYS A 99 -8.61 17.50 -5.51
CA LYS A 99 -10.01 17.86 -5.24
C LYS A 99 -10.96 16.64 -5.17
N LEU A 100 -10.44 15.50 -4.71
CA LEU A 100 -11.20 14.27 -4.52
C LEU A 100 -11.94 14.30 -3.18
N LYS A 101 -13.15 13.73 -3.14
CA LYS A 101 -13.86 13.47 -1.89
C LYS A 101 -13.15 12.36 -1.11
N LYS A 102 -13.29 12.34 0.22
CA LYS A 102 -12.75 11.25 1.06
C LYS A 102 -13.27 9.90 0.54
N GLY A 103 -12.38 8.91 0.39
CA GLY A 103 -12.71 7.59 -0.13
C GLY A 103 -12.97 7.50 -1.64
N GLN A 104 -12.96 8.62 -2.37
CA GLN A 104 -13.16 8.61 -3.82
C GLN A 104 -11.97 7.97 -4.53
N ARG A 105 -12.27 6.99 -5.39
CA ARG A 105 -11.28 6.30 -6.24
C ARG A 105 -11.11 7.06 -7.56
N ALA A 106 -9.87 7.23 -7.99
CA ALA A 106 -9.52 7.86 -9.26
C ALA A 106 -8.31 7.16 -9.88
N VAL A 107 -8.21 7.21 -11.21
CA VAL A 107 -7.04 6.77 -11.98
C VAL A 107 -6.54 7.98 -12.73
N ILE A 108 -5.25 8.30 -12.56
CA ILE A 108 -4.60 9.41 -13.25
C ILE A 108 -3.56 8.84 -14.20
N SER A 109 -3.66 9.18 -15.48
CA SER A 109 -2.72 8.75 -16.53
C SER A 109 -2.21 9.97 -17.29
N ASN A 110 -0.90 10.18 -17.27
CA ASN A 110 -0.25 11.31 -17.93
C ASN A 110 -0.89 12.68 -17.57
N GLY A 111 -1.29 12.84 -16.30
CA GLY A 111 -1.90 14.08 -15.79
C GLY A 111 -3.40 14.24 -16.06
N ARG A 112 -4.07 13.22 -16.60
CA ARG A 112 -5.51 13.20 -16.84
C ARG A 112 -6.22 12.20 -15.95
#